data_AF-A0A831KZX6-F1
#
_entry.id   AF-A0A831KZX6-F1
#
_cell.length_a   1.000
_cell.length_b   1.000
_cell.length_c   1.000
_cell.angle_alpha   90.00
_cell.angle_beta   90.00
_cell.angle_gamma   90.00
#
_symmetry.space_group_name_H-M   'P 1'
#
loop_
_entity.id
_entity.type
_entity.pdbx_description
1 polymer ?
#
loop_
_entity_poly.entity_id
_entity_poly.type
_entity_poly.pdbx_seq_one_letter_code
_entity_poly.pdbx_strand_id
1 'polypeptide(L)'
;MVFHHAPARPWKSSPLNPRFTRIRACGIVIVSLERDGKERIMIDWPRLLVFPIVGALLGYLTNWIAITLLFRPRKRMLGIQGLLEKRKAEIARNTAQIVRTHLLNTKEIRRLVDRDKARRSINRLVDRQLSLMPRLARRLLSRGLRQLTYHYVFDNDGYVKEEILELALNDTDLERIMVDKIAATDLSQLERIIRQASGPEIRFILFTGAILGFLVGLVEALLPL
;
A
#
# COMPACT_ATOMS: atom_id res chain seq x y z
N MET A 1 15.39 -6.35 -51.35
CA MET A 1 16.22 -7.05 -50.37
C MET A 1 15.62 -8.43 -50.19
N VAL A 2 16.14 -9.42 -50.92
CA VAL A 2 15.61 -10.79 -50.95
C VAL A 2 16.33 -11.59 -49.88
N PHE A 3 15.61 -12.01 -48.82
CA PHE A 3 16.17 -12.90 -47.81
C PHE A 3 16.02 -14.35 -48.31
N HIS A 4 17.16 -14.98 -48.61
CA HIS A 4 17.26 -16.40 -48.89
C HIS A 4 16.88 -17.22 -47.65
N HIS A 5 15.82 -18.03 -47.76
CA HIS A 5 15.58 -19.14 -46.84
C HIS A 5 16.64 -20.23 -47.08
N ALA A 6 17.46 -20.50 -46.07
CA ALA A 6 18.41 -21.60 -46.08
C ALA A 6 17.67 -22.95 -46.17
N PRO A 7 18.17 -23.93 -46.97
CA PRO A 7 17.55 -25.25 -47.04
C PRO A 7 17.77 -26.02 -45.74
N ALA A 8 16.67 -26.53 -45.18
CA ALA A 8 16.70 -27.42 -44.02
C ALA A 8 17.56 -28.66 -44.30
N ARG A 9 18.52 -28.96 -43.42
CA ARG A 9 19.42 -30.12 -43.55
C ARG A 9 18.63 -31.43 -43.54
N PRO A 10 18.98 -32.44 -44.36
CA PRO A 10 18.33 -33.75 -44.32
C PRO A 10 18.79 -34.53 -43.08
N TRP A 11 17.82 -35.05 -42.32
CA TRP A 11 18.05 -35.74 -41.05
C TRP A 11 18.32 -37.24 -41.24
N LYS A 12 19.20 -37.76 -40.37
CA LYS A 12 19.75 -39.13 -40.35
C LYS A 12 18.69 -40.14 -39.89
N SER A 13 18.43 -41.18 -40.70
CA SER A 13 17.56 -42.31 -40.33
C SER A 13 18.31 -43.28 -39.39
N SER A 14 17.75 -43.54 -38.20
CA SER A 14 18.20 -44.64 -37.33
C SER A 14 17.58 -45.97 -37.81
N PRO A 15 18.33 -47.08 -37.93
CA PRO A 15 17.84 -48.29 -38.63
C PRO A 15 17.09 -49.31 -37.74
N LEU A 16 16.70 -48.96 -36.51
CA LEU A 16 16.39 -49.97 -35.48
C LEU A 16 14.90 -50.30 -35.23
N ASN A 17 13.95 -49.87 -36.07
CA ASN A 17 12.57 -50.37 -35.99
C ASN A 17 11.79 -50.24 -37.32
N PRO A 18 11.40 -51.33 -38.01
CA PRO A 18 10.77 -51.27 -39.34
C PRO A 18 9.31 -50.79 -39.37
N ARG A 19 8.72 -50.37 -38.23
CA ARG A 19 7.34 -49.86 -38.16
C ARG A 19 7.20 -48.33 -38.22
N PHE A 20 8.27 -47.56 -38.00
CA PHE A 20 8.20 -46.10 -37.89
C PHE A 20 9.12 -45.42 -38.91
N THR A 21 8.55 -44.80 -39.94
CA THR A 21 9.33 -44.34 -41.11
C THR A 21 9.63 -42.83 -41.11
N ARG A 22 8.89 -42.00 -40.35
CA ARG A 22 9.15 -40.55 -40.19
C ARG A 22 8.50 -40.01 -38.91
N ILE A 23 9.28 -39.35 -38.06
CA ILE A 23 8.80 -38.53 -36.94
C ILE A 23 9.02 -37.07 -37.33
N ARG A 24 7.96 -36.28 -37.44
CA ARG A 24 8.06 -34.81 -37.51
C ARG A 24 7.72 -34.27 -36.12
N ALA A 25 8.73 -33.79 -35.40
CA ALA A 25 8.52 -32.99 -34.21
C ALA A 25 8.34 -31.52 -34.62
N CYS A 26 7.17 -30.94 -34.36
CA CYS A 26 6.93 -29.50 -34.49
C CYS A 26 6.37 -29.00 -33.15
N GLY A 27 7.26 -28.52 -32.28
CA GLY A 27 6.88 -28.10 -30.92
C GLY A 27 6.18 -29.20 -30.13
N ILE A 28 4.95 -28.92 -29.69
CA ILE A 28 4.09 -29.80 -28.85
C ILE A 28 3.60 -31.05 -29.60
N VAL A 29 3.59 -31.04 -30.94
CA VAL A 29 2.99 -32.09 -31.75
C VAL A 29 4.10 -32.99 -32.29
N ILE A 30 4.24 -34.18 -31.70
CA ILE A 30 5.02 -35.26 -32.29
C ILE A 30 4.08 -36.02 -33.23
N VAL A 31 4.25 -35.82 -34.54
CA VAL A 31 3.54 -36.59 -35.56
C VAL A 31 4.40 -37.78 -35.94
N SER A 32 3.97 -38.97 -35.52
CA SER A 32 4.51 -40.23 -36.04
C SER A 32 3.64 -40.69 -37.21
N LEU A 33 4.26 -40.84 -38.39
CA LEU A 33 3.60 -41.43 -39.56
C LEU A 33 3.68 -42.97 -39.45
N GLU A 34 2.54 -43.58 -39.13
CA GLU A 34 2.35 -45.04 -39.17
C GLU A 34 2.02 -45.48 -40.60
N ARG A 35 2.51 -46.66 -41.03
CA ARG A 35 2.45 -47.16 -42.43
C ARG A 35 1.02 -47.29 -43.01
N ASP A 36 -0.01 -47.21 -42.16
CA ASP A 36 -1.44 -47.28 -42.50
C ASP A 36 -2.12 -45.90 -42.75
N GLY A 37 -1.35 -44.82 -42.92
CA GLY A 37 -1.90 -43.50 -43.26
C GLY A 37 -2.66 -42.80 -42.14
N LYS A 38 -2.60 -43.32 -40.91
CA LYS A 38 -3.15 -42.67 -39.71
C LYS A 38 -2.06 -41.85 -39.02
N GLU A 39 -2.20 -40.53 -39.04
CA GLU A 39 -1.39 -39.62 -38.24
C GLU A 39 -1.77 -39.77 -36.76
N ARG A 40 -0.81 -40.17 -35.91
CA ARG A 40 -0.99 -40.08 -34.45
C ARG A 40 -0.31 -38.81 -33.94
N ILE A 41 -1.12 -37.89 -33.42
CA ILE A 41 -0.67 -36.69 -32.71
C ILE A 41 -0.38 -37.10 -31.25
N MET A 42 0.89 -37.13 -30.87
CA MET A 42 1.29 -37.25 -29.46
C MET A 42 1.56 -35.83 -28.94
N ILE A 43 0.76 -35.41 -27.96
CA ILE A 43 0.91 -34.13 -27.25
C ILE A 43 1.90 -34.33 -26.11
N ASP A 44 2.91 -33.46 -26.01
CA ASP A 44 3.85 -33.42 -24.89
C ASP A 44 3.18 -32.82 -23.63
N TRP A 45 2.25 -33.57 -23.05
CA TRP A 45 1.54 -33.21 -21.81
C TRP A 45 2.44 -32.77 -20.65
N PRO A 46 3.62 -33.39 -20.41
CA PRO A 46 4.52 -32.94 -19.35
C PRO A 46 5.01 -31.51 -19.56
N ARG A 47 5.27 -31.11 -20.82
CA ARG A 47 5.72 -29.76 -21.18
C ARG A 47 4.60 -28.74 -20.92
N LEU A 48 3.38 -29.07 -21.32
CA LEU A 48 2.23 -28.19 -21.16
C LEU A 48 1.87 -27.93 -19.69
N LEU A 49 2.23 -28.84 -18.78
CA LEU A 49 1.91 -28.72 -17.36
C LEU A 49 3.07 -28.11 -16.55
N VAL A 50 4.31 -28.52 -16.83
CA VAL A 50 5.48 -28.09 -16.03
C VAL A 50 5.77 -26.60 -16.22
N PHE A 51 5.81 -26.10 -17.46
CA PHE A 51 6.18 -24.70 -17.73
C PHE A 51 5.21 -23.68 -17.11
N PRO A 52 3.87 -23.79 -17.26
CA PRO A 52 2.93 -22.87 -16.61
C PRO A 52 3.00 -22.92 -15.08
N ILE A 53 3.17 -24.10 -14.48
CA ILE A 53 3.22 -24.23 -13.02
C ILE A 53 4.50 -23.59 -12.47
N VAL A 54 5.66 -23.86 -13.10
CA VAL A 54 6.93 -23.26 -12.71
C VAL A 54 6.87 -21.75 -12.89
N GLY A 55 6.31 -21.27 -14.00
CA GLY A 55 6.09 -19.85 -14.25
C GLY A 55 5.22 -19.21 -13.17
N ALA A 56 4.09 -19.82 -12.82
CA ALA A 56 3.21 -19.35 -11.75
C ALA A 56 3.91 -19.29 -10.39
N LEU A 57 4.69 -20.33 -10.05
CA LEU A 57 5.45 -20.39 -8.81
C LEU A 57 6.52 -19.30 -8.76
N LEU A 58 7.27 -19.09 -9.83
CA LEU A 58 8.29 -18.05 -9.92
C LEU A 58 7.67 -16.64 -9.85
N GLY A 59 6.53 -16.43 -10.52
CA GLY A 59 5.78 -15.17 -10.46
C GLY A 59 5.30 -14.85 -9.04
N TYR A 60 4.75 -15.85 -8.34
CA TYR A 60 4.37 -15.74 -6.93
C TYR A 60 5.60 -15.45 -6.05
N LEU A 61 6.63 -16.28 -6.14
CA LEU A 61 7.81 -16.20 -5.28
C LEU A 61 8.53 -14.87 -5.43
N THR A 62 8.74 -14.41 -6.66
CA THR A 62 9.43 -13.14 -6.95
C THR A 62 8.66 -11.96 -6.38
N ASN A 63 7.34 -11.92 -6.55
CA ASN A 63 6.54 -10.83 -6.00
C ASN A 63 6.48 -10.87 -4.48
N TRP A 64 6.43 -12.07 -3.87
CA TRP A 64 6.53 -12.23 -2.42
C TRP A 64 7.87 -11.71 -1.87
N ILE A 65 8.98 -12.01 -2.55
CA ILE A 65 10.31 -11.48 -2.19
C ILE A 65 10.34 -9.96 -2.31
N ALA A 66 9.84 -9.39 -3.41
CA ALA A 66 9.82 -7.95 -3.64
C ALA A 66 9.04 -7.20 -2.53
N ILE A 67 7.86 -7.70 -2.18
CA ILE A 67 7.05 -7.11 -1.09
C ILE A 67 7.78 -7.26 0.25
N THR A 68 8.43 -8.40 0.50
CA THR A 68 9.21 -8.62 1.73
C THR A 68 10.39 -7.64 1.83
N LEU A 69 11.05 -7.34 0.71
CA LEU A 69 12.17 -6.40 0.63
C LEU A 69 11.74 -4.93 0.85
N LEU A 70 10.47 -4.61 0.64
CA LEU A 70 9.94 -3.28 0.97
C LEU A 70 10.00 -3.01 2.49
N PHE A 71 9.72 -4.04 3.30
CA PHE A 71 9.60 -3.94 4.75
C PHE A 71 10.85 -4.40 5.53
N ARG A 72 11.65 -5.32 4.97
CA ARG A 72 12.86 -5.88 5.60
C ARG A 72 14.05 -5.80 4.62
N PRO A 73 15.32 -5.68 5.06
CA PRO A 73 15.81 -5.75 6.44
C PRO A 73 15.69 -4.41 7.19
N ARG A 74 15.46 -4.50 8.50
CA ARG A 74 15.23 -3.34 9.38
C ARG A 74 16.50 -2.55 9.68
N LYS A 75 17.64 -3.25 9.71
CA LYS A 75 18.97 -2.64 9.81
C LYS A 75 19.67 -2.85 8.48
N ARG A 76 20.55 -1.93 8.11
CA ARG A 76 21.36 -2.06 6.89
C ARG A 76 22.20 -3.34 6.99
N MET A 77 21.91 -4.32 6.14
CA MET A 77 22.64 -5.58 6.06
C MET A 77 23.18 -5.70 4.63
N LEU A 78 24.49 -5.86 4.49
CA LEU A 78 25.15 -5.97 3.18
C LEU A 78 24.80 -4.83 2.21
N GLY A 79 24.58 -3.62 2.73
CA GLY A 79 24.20 -2.44 1.95
C GLY A 79 22.71 -2.36 1.59
N ILE A 80 21.94 -3.43 1.78
CA ILE A 80 20.50 -3.51 1.50
C ILE A 80 19.73 -3.06 2.76
N GLN A 81 18.73 -2.21 2.56
CA GLN A 81 17.84 -1.72 3.61
C GLN A 81 16.42 -1.67 3.05
N GLY A 82 15.43 -2.07 3.85
CA GLY A 82 14.02 -1.96 3.47
C GLY A 82 13.67 -0.51 3.11
N LEU A 83 12.92 -0.34 2.02
CA LEU A 83 12.59 0.98 1.49
C LEU A 83 11.78 1.82 2.50
N LEU A 84 10.89 1.16 3.26
CA LEU A 84 10.06 1.82 4.26
C LEU A 84 10.89 2.49 5.36
N GLU A 85 11.88 1.78 5.91
CA GLU A 85 12.74 2.33 6.96
C GLU A 85 13.61 3.48 6.41
N LYS A 86 14.13 3.31 5.19
CA LYS A 86 14.95 4.33 4.53
C LYS A 86 14.19 5.66 4.31
N ARG A 87 12.87 5.59 4.08
CA ARG A 87 12.00 6.75 3.83
C ARG A 87 11.10 7.13 4.99
N LYS A 88 11.26 6.52 6.18
CA LYS A 88 10.39 6.75 7.33
C LYS A 88 10.26 8.23 7.71
N ALA A 89 11.37 8.97 7.72
CA ALA A 89 11.37 10.40 8.04
C ALA A 89 10.64 11.25 6.98
N GLU A 90 10.77 10.88 5.70
CA GLU A 90 10.07 11.53 4.59
C GLU A 90 8.57 11.27 4.67
N ILE A 91 8.18 10.02 4.91
CA ILE A 91 6.77 9.61 5.12
C ILE A 91 6.18 10.36 6.30
N ALA A 92 6.89 10.44 7.44
CA ALA A 92 6.43 11.16 8.62
C ALA A 92 6.11 12.63 8.33
N ARG A 93 7.01 13.33 7.63
CA ARG A 93 6.81 14.73 7.23
C ARG A 93 5.64 14.88 6.28
N ASN A 94 5.60 14.10 5.20
CA ASN A 94 4.55 14.21 4.20
C ASN A 94 3.17 13.88 4.80
N THR A 95 3.09 12.85 5.64
CA THR A 95 1.84 12.51 6.35
C THR A 95 1.44 13.61 7.33
N ALA A 96 2.37 14.14 8.14
CA ALA A 96 2.08 15.23 9.06
C ALA A 96 1.57 16.48 8.32
N GLN A 97 2.18 16.81 7.18
CA GLN A 97 1.75 17.93 6.33
C GLN A 97 0.34 17.70 5.75
N ILE A 98 0.03 16.49 5.26
CA ILE A 98 -1.31 16.17 4.75
C ILE A 98 -2.35 16.30 5.86
N VAL A 99 -2.09 15.71 7.03
CA VAL A 99 -2.98 15.77 8.20
C VAL A 99 -3.17 17.21 8.68
N ARG A 100 -2.10 18.01 8.72
CA ARG A 100 -2.16 19.44 9.07
C ARG A 100 -3.10 20.19 8.13
N THR A 101 -2.88 20.08 6.81
CA THR A 101 -3.64 20.86 5.83
C THR A 101 -5.09 20.41 5.69
N HIS A 102 -5.37 19.11 5.87
CA HIS A 102 -6.69 18.53 5.55
C HIS A 102 -7.54 18.11 6.75
N LEU A 103 -6.97 17.86 7.94
CA LEU A 103 -7.73 17.40 9.11
C LEU A 103 -7.70 18.39 10.27
N LEU A 104 -6.63 19.20 10.38
CA LEU A 104 -6.45 20.16 11.48
C LEU A 104 -6.54 21.61 11.02
N ASN A 105 -7.24 21.84 9.90
CA ASN A 105 -7.57 23.19 9.48
C ASN A 105 -8.48 23.85 10.53
N THR A 106 -8.15 25.09 10.91
CA THR A 106 -8.86 25.92 11.87
C THR A 106 -10.37 25.93 11.63
N LYS A 107 -10.79 25.96 10.37
CA LYS A 107 -12.19 25.95 9.95
C LYS A 107 -12.93 24.66 10.31
N GLU A 108 -12.24 23.52 10.23
CA GLU A 108 -12.82 22.20 10.47
C GLU A 108 -12.88 21.91 11.97
N ILE A 109 -11.83 22.26 12.71
CA ILE A 109 -11.81 22.20 14.17
C ILE A 109 -12.91 23.10 14.76
N ARG A 110 -13.09 24.32 14.22
CA ARG A 110 -14.16 25.24 14.61
C ARG A 110 -15.56 24.59 14.57
N ARG A 111 -15.80 23.70 13.61
CA ARG A 111 -17.08 22.96 13.46
C ARG A 111 -17.22 21.79 14.44
N LEU A 112 -16.10 21.21 14.87
CA LEU A 112 -16.07 20.08 15.81
C LEU A 112 -16.18 20.50 17.28
N VAL A 113 -15.94 21.79 17.60
CA VAL A 113 -16.08 22.31 18.96
C VAL A 113 -17.56 22.37 19.37
N ASP A 114 -17.93 21.48 20.29
CA ASP A 114 -19.24 21.45 20.94
C ASP A 114 -19.45 22.70 21.81
N ARG A 115 -20.39 23.55 21.39
CA ARG A 115 -20.72 24.82 22.05
C ARG A 115 -21.15 24.64 23.49
N ASP A 116 -21.91 23.59 23.79
CA ASP A 116 -22.43 23.35 25.13
C ASP A 116 -21.32 22.88 26.07
N LYS A 117 -20.43 22.00 25.59
CA LYS A 117 -19.24 21.62 26.35
C LYS A 117 -18.35 22.82 26.63
N ALA A 118 -18.14 23.68 25.64
CA ALA A 118 -17.28 24.84 25.79
C ALA A 118 -17.91 25.90 26.73
N ARG A 119 -19.21 26.18 26.60
CA ARG A 119 -19.97 27.04 27.51
C ARG A 119 -19.92 26.52 28.95
N ARG A 120 -20.13 25.21 29.16
CA ARG A 120 -19.99 24.59 30.49
C ARG A 120 -18.58 24.71 31.07
N SER A 121 -17.56 24.70 30.22
CA SER A 121 -16.17 24.83 30.66
C SER A 121 -15.82 26.26 31.06
N ILE A 122 -16.27 27.26 30.29
CA ILE A 122 -16.18 28.68 30.66
C ILE A 122 -16.89 28.93 31.98
N ASN A 123 -18.12 28.40 32.12
CA ASN A 123 -18.90 28.53 33.35
C ASN A 123 -18.12 28.02 34.57
N ARG A 124 -17.53 26.82 34.45
CA ARG A 124 -16.72 26.20 35.51
C ARG A 124 -15.45 26.98 35.83
N LEU A 125 -14.76 27.51 34.81
CA LEU A 125 -13.55 28.34 34.98
C LEU A 125 -13.89 29.64 35.73
N VAL A 126 -14.93 30.34 35.29
CA VAL A 126 -15.42 31.58 35.93
C VAL A 126 -15.85 31.31 37.37
N ASP A 127 -16.60 30.23 37.61
CA ASP A 127 -17.05 29.84 38.95
C ASP A 127 -15.89 29.45 39.88
N ARG A 128 -14.83 28.82 39.36
CA ARG A 128 -13.63 28.46 40.12
C ARG A 128 -12.81 29.70 40.50
N GLN A 129 -12.60 30.63 39.58
CA GLN A 129 -11.86 31.88 39.84
C GLN A 129 -12.59 32.80 40.83
N LEU A 130 -13.92 32.86 40.75
CA LEU A 130 -14.76 33.66 41.66
C LEU A 130 -15.10 32.95 42.98
N SER A 131 -14.63 31.71 43.18
CA SER A 131 -14.94 30.94 44.40
C SER A 131 -14.41 31.59 45.68
N LEU A 132 -13.37 32.41 45.55
CA LEU A 132 -12.72 33.15 46.64
C LEU A 132 -13.44 34.46 46.99
N MET A 133 -14.43 34.89 46.20
CA MET A 133 -15.11 36.17 46.39
C MET A 133 -16.41 36.04 47.21
N PRO A 134 -16.84 37.12 47.90
CA PRO A 134 -18.12 37.19 48.59
C PRO A 134 -19.31 36.88 47.67
N ARG A 135 -20.37 36.26 48.21
CA ARG A 135 -21.54 35.76 47.44
C ARG A 135 -22.18 36.80 46.52
N LEU A 136 -22.27 38.06 46.94
CA LEU A 136 -22.83 39.15 46.12
C LEU A 136 -21.93 39.51 44.94
N ALA A 137 -20.63 39.72 45.20
CA ALA A 137 -19.65 40.01 44.15
C ALA A 137 -19.59 38.87 43.13
N ARG A 138 -19.61 37.61 43.60
CA ARG A 138 -19.65 36.44 42.73
C ARG A 138 -20.86 36.45 41.79
N ARG A 139 -22.08 36.70 42.28
CA ARG A 139 -23.27 36.72 41.40
C ARG A 139 -23.18 37.80 40.32
N LEU A 140 -22.78 39.01 40.70
CA LEU A 140 -22.69 40.14 39.78
C LEU A 140 -21.58 39.93 38.73
N LEU A 141 -20.38 39.57 39.18
CA LEU A 141 -19.22 39.37 38.30
C LEU A 141 -19.35 38.11 37.45
N SER A 142 -19.96 37.04 37.96
CA SER A 142 -20.13 35.78 37.21
C SER A 142 -20.96 35.97 35.94
N ARG A 143 -21.94 36.88 35.93
CA ARG A 143 -22.75 37.19 34.74
C ARG A 143 -21.94 38.01 33.73
N GLY A 144 -21.29 39.08 34.18
CA GLY A 144 -20.46 39.94 33.32
C GLY A 144 -19.27 39.22 32.71
N LEU A 145 -18.46 38.54 33.53
CA LEU A 145 -17.28 37.80 33.07
C LEU A 145 -17.64 36.66 32.12
N ARG A 146 -18.72 35.92 32.41
CA ARG A 146 -19.17 34.84 31.53
C ARG A 146 -19.58 35.38 30.17
N GLN A 147 -20.28 36.52 30.12
CA GLN A 147 -20.70 37.14 28.86
C GLN A 147 -19.52 37.70 28.08
N LEU A 148 -18.60 38.41 28.74
CA LEU A 148 -17.39 38.94 28.11
C LEU A 148 -16.48 37.84 27.58
N THR A 149 -16.24 36.80 28.38
CA THR A 149 -15.43 35.63 27.97
C THR A 149 -16.09 34.91 26.80
N TYR A 150 -17.43 34.76 26.83
CA TYR A 150 -18.14 34.13 25.73
C TYR A 150 -18.02 34.95 24.44
N HIS A 151 -18.10 36.28 24.49
CA HIS A 151 -17.98 37.14 23.31
C HIS A 151 -16.53 37.29 22.80
N TYR A 152 -15.53 37.15 23.69
CA TYR A 152 -14.13 37.09 23.28
C TYR A 152 -13.78 35.76 22.63
N VAL A 153 -14.32 34.65 23.16
CA VAL A 153 -13.98 33.29 22.70
C VAL A 153 -14.81 32.86 21.49
N PHE A 154 -16.09 33.24 21.44
CA PHE A 154 -17.01 32.86 20.38
C PHE A 154 -17.39 34.06 19.51
N ASP A 155 -17.54 33.79 18.24
CA ASP A 155 -18.13 34.69 17.26
C ASP A 155 -19.66 34.78 17.40
N ASN A 156 -20.30 35.68 16.66
CA ASN A 156 -21.76 35.89 16.66
C ASN A 156 -22.52 34.61 16.30
N ASP A 157 -21.95 33.77 15.46
CA ASP A 157 -22.51 32.48 15.09
C ASP A 157 -22.37 31.42 16.19
N GLY A 158 -21.70 31.72 17.32
CA GLY A 158 -21.50 30.82 18.45
C GLY A 158 -20.39 29.77 18.24
N TYR A 159 -19.51 29.98 17.27
CA TYR A 159 -18.31 29.17 17.05
C TYR A 159 -17.07 29.86 17.61
N VAL A 160 -16.06 29.09 18.03
CA VAL A 160 -14.79 29.67 18.51
C VAL A 160 -14.17 30.54 17.42
N LYS A 161 -13.64 31.71 17.78
CA LYS A 161 -12.97 32.60 16.83
C LYS A 161 -11.71 31.94 16.26
N GLU A 162 -11.44 32.20 14.98
CA GLU A 162 -10.32 31.61 14.25
C GLU A 162 -8.98 32.00 14.89
N GLU A 163 -8.84 33.26 15.31
CA GLU A 163 -7.66 33.82 16.00
C GLU A 163 -7.25 33.02 17.25
N ILE A 164 -8.22 32.54 18.03
CA ILE A 164 -7.96 31.76 19.25
C ILE A 164 -7.51 30.34 18.90
N LEU A 165 -8.09 29.78 17.85
CA LEU A 165 -7.71 28.46 17.36
C LEU A 165 -6.32 28.50 16.72
N GLU A 166 -5.98 29.55 15.98
CA GLU A 166 -4.64 29.77 15.43
C GLU A 166 -3.58 29.95 16.52
N LEU A 167 -3.92 30.65 17.63
CA LEU A 167 -3.02 30.78 18.77
C LEU A 167 -2.79 29.46 19.50
N ALA A 168 -3.84 28.63 19.62
CA ALA A 168 -3.77 27.32 20.29
C ALA A 168 -3.08 26.25 19.42
N LEU A 169 -3.21 26.39 18.10
CA LEU A 169 -2.62 25.51 17.10
C LEU A 169 -1.48 26.25 16.44
N ASN A 170 -0.40 26.51 17.19
CA ASN A 170 0.82 26.99 16.57
C ASN A 170 1.27 25.96 15.54
N ASP A 171 1.08 26.35 14.29
CA ASP A 171 1.17 25.54 13.08
C ASP A 171 2.49 24.77 12.98
N THR A 172 3.57 25.38 13.47
CA THR A 172 4.92 24.81 13.43
C THR A 172 5.13 23.76 14.52
N ASP A 173 4.58 23.98 15.72
CA ASP A 173 4.78 23.08 16.86
C ASP A 173 3.96 21.79 16.69
N LEU A 174 2.74 21.92 16.15
CA LEU A 174 1.86 20.79 15.91
C LEU A 174 2.43 19.82 14.87
N GLU A 175 2.91 20.35 13.75
CA GLU A 175 3.56 19.54 12.72
C GLU A 175 4.79 18.83 13.28
N ARG A 176 5.63 19.56 14.03
CA ARG A 176 6.82 18.99 14.67
C ARG A 176 6.45 17.86 15.63
N ILE A 177 5.45 18.04 16.49
CA ILE A 177 4.98 17.00 17.42
C ILE A 177 4.51 15.76 16.66
N MET A 178 3.77 15.94 15.54
CA MET A 178 3.33 14.81 14.71
C MET A 178 4.51 14.08 14.06
N VAL A 179 5.46 14.82 13.47
CA VAL A 179 6.66 14.24 12.87
C VAL A 179 7.47 13.48 13.91
N ASP A 180 7.69 14.06 15.08
CA ASP A 180 8.43 13.43 16.17
C ASP A 180 7.72 12.17 16.67
N LYS A 181 6.38 12.19 16.76
CA LYS A 181 5.59 11.02 17.19
C LYS A 181 5.60 9.90 16.16
N ILE A 182 5.47 10.22 14.87
CA ILE A 182 5.52 9.24 13.78
C ILE A 182 6.95 8.67 13.65
N ALA A 183 7.97 9.51 13.76
CA ALA A 183 9.38 9.10 13.71
C ALA A 183 9.77 8.24 14.92
N ALA A 184 9.26 8.56 16.11
CA ALA A 184 9.46 7.80 17.34
C ALA A 184 8.63 6.50 17.41
N THR A 185 7.64 6.33 16.52
CA THR A 185 6.86 5.09 16.45
C THR A 185 7.76 3.96 15.96
N ASP A 186 7.76 2.82 16.65
CA ASP A 186 8.58 1.68 16.25
C ASP A 186 8.25 1.22 14.84
N LEU A 187 9.27 0.85 14.05
CA LEU A 187 9.09 0.31 12.70
C LEU A 187 8.14 -0.90 12.70
N SER A 188 8.13 -1.71 13.77
CA SER A 188 7.21 -2.83 13.94
C SER A 188 5.73 -2.41 13.93
N GLN A 189 5.41 -1.28 14.55
CA GLN A 189 4.03 -0.79 14.61
C GLN A 189 3.61 -0.21 13.27
N LEU A 190 4.50 0.54 12.61
CA LEU A 190 4.26 1.06 11.26
C LEU A 190 4.04 -0.09 10.25
N GLU A 191 4.86 -1.13 10.32
CA GLU A 191 4.68 -2.35 9.52
C GLU A 191 3.30 -2.99 9.77
N ARG A 192 2.85 -3.06 11.03
CA ARG A 192 1.54 -3.63 11.36
C ARG A 192 0.39 -2.82 10.77
N ILE A 193 0.45 -1.49 10.89
CA ILE A 193 -0.57 -0.58 10.32
C ILE A 193 -0.63 -0.77 8.80
N ILE A 194 0.51 -0.75 8.12
CA ILE A 194 0.56 -0.90 6.66
C ILE A 194 0.09 -2.29 6.24
N ARG A 195 0.52 -3.37 6.90
CA ARG A 195 0.05 -4.73 6.58
C ARG A 195 -1.45 -4.91 6.82
N GLN A 196 -2.00 -4.24 7.82
CA GLN A 196 -3.43 -4.28 8.11
C GLN A 196 -4.24 -3.49 7.08
N ALA A 197 -3.74 -2.34 6.65
CA ALA A 197 -4.40 -1.49 5.66
C ALA A 197 -4.26 -2.03 4.22
N SER A 198 -3.10 -2.60 3.86
CA SER A 198 -2.75 -3.00 2.49
C SER A 198 -2.70 -4.52 2.28
N GLY A 199 -3.16 -5.31 3.26
CA GLY A 199 -3.10 -6.76 3.21
C GLY A 199 -3.87 -7.39 2.03
N PRO A 200 -5.10 -6.96 1.72
CA PRO A 200 -5.83 -7.40 0.53
C PRO A 200 -5.10 -7.09 -0.78
N GLU A 201 -4.55 -5.88 -0.91
CA GLU A 201 -3.84 -5.40 -2.11
C GLU A 201 -2.55 -6.18 -2.33
N ILE A 202 -1.78 -6.44 -1.27
CA ILE A 202 -0.58 -7.28 -1.32
C ILE A 202 -0.92 -8.68 -1.85
N ARG A 203 -2.03 -9.27 -1.39
CA ARG A 203 -2.47 -10.58 -1.88
C ARG A 203 -2.90 -10.54 -3.34
N PHE A 204 -3.55 -9.46 -3.77
CA PHE A 204 -3.90 -9.26 -5.16
C PHE A 204 -2.65 -9.23 -6.06
N ILE A 205 -1.64 -8.41 -5.73
CA ILE A 205 -0.41 -8.32 -6.53
C ILE A 205 0.28 -9.69 -6.62
N LEU A 206 0.31 -10.43 -5.50
CA LEU A 206 0.90 -11.76 -5.43
C LEU A 206 0.17 -12.80 -6.30
N PHE A 207 -1.17 -12.74 -6.30
CA PHE A 207 -2.01 -13.58 -7.15
C PHE A 207 -1.87 -13.23 -8.63
N THR A 208 -1.85 -11.92 -8.97
CA THR A 208 -1.61 -11.45 -10.34
C THR A 208 -0.23 -11.89 -10.84
N GLY A 209 0.80 -11.84 -9.99
CA GLY A 209 2.13 -12.34 -10.32
C GLY A 209 2.11 -13.83 -10.69
N ALA A 210 1.37 -14.65 -9.94
CA ALA A 210 1.19 -16.06 -10.25
C ALA A 210 0.43 -16.28 -11.58
N ILE A 211 -0.63 -15.51 -11.84
CA ILE A 211 -1.38 -15.60 -13.11
C ILE A 211 -0.50 -15.22 -14.29
N LEU A 212 0.25 -14.11 -14.20
CA LEU A 212 1.13 -13.68 -15.27
C LEU A 212 2.23 -14.71 -15.51
N GLY A 213 2.82 -15.25 -14.45
CA GLY A 213 3.79 -16.34 -14.55
C GLY A 213 3.21 -17.59 -15.22
N PHE A 214 1.97 -17.95 -14.90
CA PHE A 214 1.25 -19.04 -15.55
C PHE A 214 1.08 -18.80 -17.06
N LEU A 215 0.64 -17.59 -17.45
CA LEU A 215 0.46 -17.22 -18.85
C LEU A 215 1.77 -17.24 -19.62
N VAL A 216 2.85 -16.72 -19.04
CA VAL A 216 4.20 -16.77 -19.65
C VAL A 216 4.64 -18.21 -19.85
N GLY A 217 4.49 -19.06 -18.82
CA GLY A 217 4.82 -20.48 -18.95
C GLY A 217 3.95 -21.23 -19.95
N LEU A 218 2.70 -20.81 -20.16
CA LEU A 218 1.82 -21.37 -21.20
C LEU A 218 2.31 -21.00 -22.61
N VAL A 219 2.75 -19.75 -22.79
CA VAL A 219 3.37 -19.31 -24.05
C VAL A 219 4.67 -20.05 -24.30
N GLU A 220 5.51 -20.24 -23.27
CA GLU A 220 6.77 -20.98 -23.37
C GLU A 220 6.56 -22.47 -23.67
N ALA A 221 5.51 -23.07 -23.12
CA ALA A 221 5.11 -24.44 -23.47
C ALA A 221 4.71 -24.56 -24.94
N LEU A 222 4.05 -23.53 -25.50
CA LEU A 222 3.58 -23.48 -26.88
C LEU A 222 4.70 -23.19 -27.89
N LEU A 223 5.76 -22.51 -27.46
CA LEU A 223 6.89 -22.17 -28.32
C LEU A 223 7.80 -23.38 -28.58
N PRO A 224 8.05 -23.74 -29.85
CA PRO A 224 9.06 -24.72 -30.22
C PRO A 224 10.45 -24.07 -30.09
N LEU A 225 11.03 -24.11 -28.89
CA LEU A 225 12.48 -24.01 -28.72
C LEU A 225 13.18 -25.29 -29.21
#